data_AF-R7UJR1-F1
#
_entry.id   AF-R7UJR1-F1
#
_cell.length_a   1.000
_cell.length_b   1.000
_cell.length_c   1.000
_cell.angle_alpha   90.00
_cell.angle_beta   90.00
_cell.angle_gamma   90.00
#
_symmetry.space_group_name_H-M   'P 1'
#
loop_
_entity.id
_entity.type
_entity.pdbx_description
1 polymer ?
#
loop_
_entity_poly.entity_id
_entity_poly.type
_entity_poly.pdbx_seq_one_letter_code
_entity_poly.pdbx_strand_id
1 'polypeptide(L)'
;MVLFAPLVFLGGSCNPTTWRHDVAIPYLKRLCITFYNPVSSTSSVHLHLLTSEYLQQVGNWKPELMEIEDQAKMTAELLFFVIDNQTRSTASMVEAAYLAGCGRQLVLVIKDFVPPVVVAGEQLSSLEVEDLERSHAYLTDLVERQGIPVFNDIDTALDCTGKAISQSVKVSDLTLSDGAMPVKFAHIRVADKLMKLRDVFNSVDTNNSGRLSKQDIRLALRTIMDEDASFDTFQTQERDMFTFEEFCCMVAEMRCRRQPFMQRLLLKLSRLPMKIFNWIHGYQVPSPSNSELRQRDLFLGGSCGFTTWREDIAIPMLKKEGMSFFNPQLPEWSMRYIPLEAAVKDSCCLLLYVITPDTRGITSMLEASHFIGQGCQVVLCIQPMQYGVQIEGECLTELAVKDYNRARAYLSDLANRDGVPVFDKIEEAVQNSIHRLRDQHS
;
A
#
# COMPACT_ATOMS: atom_id res chain seq x y z
N MET A 1 -0.17 -17.87 33.04
CA MET A 1 0.78 -18.73 32.30
C MET A 1 1.66 -17.80 31.50
N VAL A 2 2.96 -17.72 31.80
CA VAL A 2 3.88 -16.89 31.00
C VAL A 2 4.13 -17.64 29.71
N LEU A 3 3.38 -17.33 28.66
CA LEU A 3 3.72 -17.77 27.31
C LEU A 3 5.06 -17.13 26.97
N PHE A 4 6.07 -17.96 26.71
CA PHE A 4 7.37 -17.51 26.23
C PHE A 4 7.14 -16.71 24.95
N ALA A 5 7.55 -15.43 24.92
CA ALA A 5 7.41 -14.60 23.73
C ALA A 5 8.24 -15.22 22.59
N PRO A 6 7.64 -15.53 21.42
CA PRO A 6 8.41 -16.03 20.29
C PRO A 6 9.33 -14.93 19.77
N LEU A 7 10.53 -15.26 19.30
CA LEU A 7 11.35 -14.26 18.60
C LEU A 7 10.74 -13.91 17.24
N VAL A 8 10.20 -14.92 16.53
CA VAL A 8 9.61 -14.74 15.19
C VAL A 8 8.16 -15.22 15.13
N PHE A 9 7.25 -14.41 14.60
CA PHE A 9 5.90 -14.83 14.22
C PHE A 9 5.81 -15.15 12.73
N LEU A 10 5.24 -16.30 12.35
CA LEU A 10 5.11 -16.74 10.95
C LEU A 10 3.71 -16.42 10.37
N GLY A 11 3.55 -15.22 9.83
CA GLY A 11 2.29 -14.74 9.22
C GLY A 11 2.22 -14.92 7.70
N GLY A 12 1.09 -14.55 7.11
CA GLY A 12 0.89 -14.62 5.66
C GLY A 12 0.19 -15.89 5.16
N SER A 13 0.27 -16.10 3.85
CA SER A 13 -0.44 -17.12 3.08
C SER A 13 -0.37 -18.50 3.73
N CYS A 14 -1.52 -19.14 3.90
CA CYS A 14 -1.65 -20.46 4.51
C CYS A 14 -1.83 -21.51 3.42
N ASN A 15 -2.98 -22.19 3.33
CA ASN A 15 -3.20 -23.22 2.33
C ASN A 15 -3.39 -22.62 0.92
N PRO A 16 -2.87 -23.28 -0.14
CA PRO A 16 -2.20 -24.59 -0.14
C PRO A 16 -0.67 -24.53 0.06
N THR A 17 -0.11 -23.40 0.47
CA THR A 17 1.33 -23.17 0.53
C THR A 17 1.99 -23.96 1.66
N THR A 18 3.25 -24.36 1.45
CA THR A 18 4.01 -25.18 2.40
C THR A 18 5.27 -24.49 2.92
N TRP A 19 5.49 -23.21 2.57
CA TRP A 19 6.73 -22.49 2.87
C TRP A 19 7.11 -22.47 4.37
N ARG A 20 6.11 -22.48 5.27
CA ARG A 20 6.35 -22.59 6.71
C ARG A 20 7.03 -23.91 7.05
N HIS A 21 6.46 -25.01 6.58
CA HIS A 21 6.92 -26.37 6.89
C HIS A 21 8.23 -26.70 6.17
N ASP A 22 8.30 -26.39 4.87
CA ASP A 22 9.39 -26.86 4.01
C ASP A 22 10.65 -26.00 4.14
N VAL A 23 10.51 -24.71 4.45
CA VAL A 23 11.61 -23.74 4.40
C VAL A 23 11.82 -23.02 5.73
N ALA A 24 10.83 -22.24 6.19
CA ALA A 24 11.02 -21.32 7.33
C ALA A 24 11.26 -22.05 8.67
N ILE A 25 10.45 -23.06 9.00
CA ILE A 25 10.57 -23.79 10.28
C ILE A 25 11.91 -24.55 10.36
N PRO A 26 12.33 -25.33 9.35
CA PRO A 26 13.65 -25.97 9.36
C PRO A 26 14.79 -24.95 9.51
N TYR A 27 14.69 -23.82 8.83
CA TYR A 27 15.68 -22.73 8.90
C TYR A 27 15.81 -22.18 10.33
N LEU A 28 14.69 -21.76 10.93
CA LEU A 28 14.67 -21.16 12.27
C LEU A 28 15.13 -22.16 13.35
N LYS A 29 14.72 -23.43 13.23
CA LYS A 29 15.19 -24.50 14.14
C LYS A 29 16.71 -24.68 14.08
N ARG A 30 17.31 -24.64 12.88
CA ARG A 30 18.76 -24.76 12.69
C ARG A 30 19.53 -23.64 13.37
N LEU A 31 18.97 -22.42 13.43
CA LEU A 31 19.56 -21.27 14.12
C LEU A 31 19.14 -21.14 15.59
N CYS A 32 18.38 -22.11 16.14
CA CYS A 32 17.84 -22.06 17.50
C CYS A 32 16.98 -20.81 17.79
N ILE A 33 16.30 -20.26 16.76
CA ILE A 33 15.39 -19.12 16.91
C ILE A 33 13.99 -19.64 17.29
N THR A 34 13.40 -19.12 18.36
CA THR A 34 12.03 -19.47 18.76
C THR A 34 11.01 -18.81 17.84
N PHE A 35 9.91 -19.51 17.54
CA PHE A 35 8.89 -18.98 16.63
C PHE A 35 7.49 -19.42 17.02
N TYR A 36 6.49 -18.68 16.54
CA TYR A 36 5.08 -19.05 16.59
C TYR A 36 4.54 -19.31 15.18
N ASN A 37 3.82 -20.42 15.03
CA ASN A 37 3.14 -20.80 13.78
C ASN A 37 1.61 -20.88 14.03
N PRO A 38 0.81 -19.99 13.44
CA PRO A 38 -0.65 -19.97 13.66
C PRO A 38 -1.38 -21.19 13.07
N VAL A 39 -0.73 -22.00 12.24
CA VAL A 39 -1.38 -23.11 11.51
C VAL A 39 -1.24 -24.47 12.23
N SER A 40 -0.51 -24.55 13.34
CA SER A 40 -0.37 -25.82 14.09
C SER A 40 -1.57 -26.10 14.99
N SER A 41 -2.30 -27.18 14.70
CA SER A 41 -3.47 -27.65 15.47
C SER A 41 -3.14 -28.52 16.67
N THR A 42 -1.90 -28.53 17.16
CA THR A 42 -1.61 -29.29 18.37
C THR A 42 -2.15 -28.53 19.57
N SER A 43 -3.21 -29.10 20.16
CA SER A 43 -3.82 -28.71 21.44
C SER A 43 -2.88 -28.90 22.65
N SER A 44 -1.57 -28.82 22.43
CA SER A 44 -0.54 -28.94 23.45
C SER A 44 0.20 -27.62 23.53
N VAL A 45 -0.04 -26.89 24.60
CA VAL A 45 0.68 -25.67 25.00
C VAL A 45 2.12 -26.01 25.45
N HIS A 46 2.75 -27.01 24.83
CA HIS A 46 4.13 -27.36 25.03
C HIS A 46 4.94 -26.93 23.82
N LEU A 47 5.59 -25.77 23.99
CA LEU A 47 6.86 -25.45 23.39
C LEU A 47 7.82 -26.62 23.67
N HIS A 48 7.98 -27.58 22.75
CA HIS A 48 9.05 -28.58 22.86
C HIS A 48 9.58 -29.02 21.49
N LEU A 49 10.92 -29.08 21.45
CA LEU A 49 11.72 -29.99 20.65
C LEU A 49 11.02 -31.36 20.55
N LEU A 50 10.58 -31.76 19.35
CA LEU A 50 10.77 -33.08 18.71
C LEU A 50 9.73 -33.38 17.60
N THR A 51 10.28 -33.95 16.52
CA THR A 51 9.73 -34.87 15.50
C THR A 51 8.31 -34.69 14.93
N SER A 52 8.28 -34.30 13.64
CA SER A 52 7.45 -34.85 12.55
C SER A 52 6.13 -35.51 12.92
N GLU A 53 5.05 -34.73 13.03
CA GLU A 53 3.70 -35.24 12.75
C GLU A 53 2.86 -34.18 12.01
N TYR A 54 2.02 -34.69 11.12
CA TYR A 54 1.15 -34.00 10.16
C TYR A 54 0.40 -32.80 10.77
N LEU A 55 0.58 -31.61 10.19
CA LEU A 55 -0.16 -30.40 10.55
C LEU A 55 -1.50 -30.37 9.81
N GLN A 56 -2.57 -30.82 10.45
CA GLN A 56 -3.93 -30.59 9.97
C GLN A 56 -4.42 -29.22 10.46
N GLN A 57 -5.12 -28.44 9.63
CA GLN A 57 -5.60 -27.11 10.03
C GLN A 57 -6.67 -27.19 11.13
N VAL A 58 -6.71 -26.18 12.02
CA VAL A 58 -7.82 -26.03 12.97
C VAL A 58 -9.06 -25.60 12.18
N GLY A 59 -10.03 -26.52 12.04
CA GLY A 59 -11.28 -26.26 11.32
C GLY A 59 -12.24 -25.29 12.02
N ASN A 60 -12.02 -24.98 13.31
CA ASN A 60 -12.85 -24.10 14.12
C ASN A 60 -11.99 -23.16 14.99
N TRP A 61 -11.90 -21.89 14.61
CA TRP A 61 -11.27 -20.84 15.40
C TRP A 61 -12.09 -20.60 16.67
N LYS A 62 -11.51 -20.91 17.83
CA LYS A 62 -12.10 -20.56 19.12
C LYS A 62 -11.54 -19.20 19.58
N PRO A 63 -12.31 -18.38 20.33
CA PRO A 63 -11.84 -17.10 20.87
C PRO A 63 -10.47 -17.19 21.57
N GLU A 64 -10.22 -18.27 22.30
CA GLU A 64 -8.97 -18.46 23.04
C GLU A 64 -7.76 -18.64 22.10
N LEU A 65 -7.95 -19.23 20.90
CA LEU A 65 -6.89 -19.37 19.92
C LEU A 65 -6.58 -18.04 19.22
N MET A 66 -7.60 -17.20 19.02
CA MET A 66 -7.42 -15.85 18.46
C MET A 66 -6.63 -14.97 19.43
N GLU A 67 -6.93 -15.01 20.73
CA GLU A 67 -6.17 -14.29 21.75
C GLU A 67 -4.71 -14.75 21.85
N ILE A 68 -4.46 -16.07 21.77
CA ILE A 68 -3.09 -16.60 21.79
C ILE A 68 -2.30 -16.15 20.55
N GLU A 69 -2.90 -16.23 19.37
CA GLU A 69 -2.27 -15.75 18.14
C GLU A 69 -1.97 -14.26 18.24
N ASP A 70 -2.93 -13.46 18.69
CA ASP A 70 -2.78 -12.02 18.83
C ASP A 70 -1.68 -11.67 19.83
N GLN A 71 -1.64 -12.35 20.98
CA GLN A 71 -0.57 -12.18 21.97
C GLN A 71 0.80 -12.56 21.39
N ALA A 72 0.89 -13.65 20.61
CA ALA A 72 2.11 -14.06 19.94
C ALA A 72 2.56 -13.00 18.90
N LYS A 73 1.62 -12.44 18.13
CA LYS A 73 1.89 -11.32 17.21
C LYS A 73 2.37 -10.09 17.95
N MET A 74 1.77 -9.73 19.08
CA MET A 74 2.13 -8.53 19.83
C MET A 74 3.48 -8.65 20.55
N THR A 75 3.83 -9.86 21.00
CA THR A 75 5.07 -10.09 21.75
C THR A 75 6.26 -10.48 20.88
N ALA A 76 6.04 -10.87 19.62
CA ALA A 76 7.13 -11.22 18.72
C ALA A 76 8.08 -10.05 18.45
N GLU A 77 9.39 -10.34 18.50
CA GLU A 77 10.44 -9.37 18.14
C GLU A 77 10.41 -9.05 16.64
N LEU A 78 10.14 -10.05 15.81
CA LEU A 78 10.05 -9.93 14.35
C LEU A 78 8.83 -10.68 13.80
N LEU A 79 8.17 -10.09 12.81
CA LEU A 79 7.05 -10.67 12.07
C LEU A 79 7.52 -11.07 10.68
N PHE A 80 7.44 -12.35 10.32
CA PHE A 80 7.83 -12.86 9.00
C PHE A 80 6.58 -13.22 8.21
N PHE A 81 6.30 -12.48 7.15
CA PHE A 81 5.09 -12.63 6.33
C PHE A 81 5.43 -13.04 4.89
N VAL A 82 4.67 -14.01 4.37
CA VAL A 82 4.77 -14.43 2.96
C VAL A 82 3.42 -14.27 2.26
N ILE A 83 3.39 -13.43 1.23
CA ILE A 83 2.29 -13.27 0.27
C ILE A 83 2.65 -14.16 -0.93
N ASP A 84 2.01 -15.32 -1.01
CA ASP A 84 2.31 -16.37 -1.98
C ASP A 84 1.37 -16.26 -3.18
N ASN A 85 1.85 -16.70 -4.34
CA ASN A 85 1.12 -16.63 -5.60
C ASN A 85 0.11 -17.78 -5.81
N GLN A 86 -0.01 -18.71 -4.86
CA GLN A 86 -1.03 -19.77 -4.87
C GLN A 86 -2.31 -19.40 -4.10
N THR A 87 -2.35 -18.23 -3.47
CA THR A 87 -3.53 -17.71 -2.75
C THR A 87 -3.81 -16.27 -3.16
N ARG A 88 -5.07 -15.80 -3.00
CA ARG A 88 -5.39 -14.37 -3.19
C ARG A 88 -4.74 -13.50 -2.11
N SER A 89 -4.37 -14.09 -0.97
CA SER A 89 -3.64 -13.45 0.14
C SER A 89 -4.26 -12.18 0.71
N THR A 90 -5.52 -11.87 0.41
CA THR A 90 -6.14 -10.55 0.67
C THR A 90 -6.12 -10.16 2.14
N ALA A 91 -6.54 -11.07 3.03
CA ALA A 91 -6.51 -10.82 4.48
C ALA A 91 -5.06 -10.67 5.00
N SER A 92 -4.14 -11.50 4.52
CA SER A 92 -2.71 -11.42 4.87
C SER A 92 -2.06 -10.11 4.43
N MET A 93 -2.47 -9.58 3.27
CA MET A 93 -2.00 -8.28 2.78
C MET A 93 -2.53 -7.13 3.64
N VAL A 94 -3.81 -7.16 4.04
CA VAL A 94 -4.40 -6.20 4.99
C VAL A 94 -3.64 -6.23 6.32
N GLU A 95 -3.37 -7.41 6.85
CA GLU A 95 -2.61 -7.58 8.09
C GLU A 95 -1.17 -7.04 7.97
N ALA A 96 -0.46 -7.39 6.89
CA ALA A 96 0.89 -6.90 6.66
C ALA A 96 0.94 -5.36 6.54
N ALA A 97 -0.04 -4.76 5.85
CA ALA A 97 -0.15 -3.30 5.71
C ALA A 97 -0.36 -2.61 7.07
N TYR A 98 -1.26 -3.15 7.90
CA TYR A 98 -1.47 -2.69 9.28
C TYR A 98 -0.21 -2.77 10.13
N LEU A 99 0.44 -3.94 10.15
CA LEU A 99 1.64 -4.18 10.96
C LEU A 99 2.80 -3.26 10.57
N ALA A 100 2.95 -2.99 9.26
CA ALA A 100 3.88 -1.98 8.77
C ALA A 100 3.49 -0.59 9.27
N GLY A 101 2.21 -0.21 9.20
CA GLY A 101 1.69 1.05 9.73
C GLY A 101 1.95 1.24 11.22
N CYS A 102 1.84 0.17 12.02
CA CYS A 102 2.18 0.16 13.44
C CYS A 102 3.69 0.28 13.73
N GLY A 103 4.55 0.31 12.70
CA GLY A 103 6.00 0.36 12.84
C GLY A 103 6.62 -0.92 13.43
N ARG A 104 5.96 -2.08 13.29
CA ARG A 104 6.49 -3.36 13.75
C ARG A 104 7.70 -3.78 12.91
N GLN A 105 8.60 -4.58 13.49
CA GLN A 105 9.68 -5.22 12.73
C GLN A 105 9.09 -6.31 11.84
N LEU A 106 8.83 -5.98 10.58
CA LEU A 106 8.24 -6.87 9.59
C LEU A 106 9.29 -7.23 8.54
N VAL A 107 9.39 -8.52 8.20
CA VAL A 107 10.03 -9.02 6.99
C VAL A 107 8.91 -9.52 6.08
N LEU A 108 8.78 -8.92 4.90
CA LEU A 108 7.70 -9.23 3.97
C LEU A 108 8.26 -9.83 2.67
N VAL A 109 7.77 -11.02 2.32
CA VAL A 109 8.02 -11.66 1.02
C VAL A 109 6.75 -11.56 0.18
N ILE A 110 6.85 -11.06 -1.04
CA ILE A 110 5.76 -11.10 -2.02
C ILE A 110 6.25 -11.86 -3.25
N LYS A 111 5.56 -12.96 -3.58
CA LYS A 111 5.84 -13.73 -4.80
C LYS A 111 5.06 -13.17 -5.98
N ASP A 112 5.75 -13.01 -7.10
CA ASP A 112 5.12 -12.65 -8.36
C ASP A 112 4.22 -13.77 -8.89
N PHE A 113 3.13 -13.39 -9.55
CA PHE A 113 2.29 -14.36 -10.25
C PHE A 113 3.00 -14.84 -11.53
N VAL A 114 2.91 -16.14 -11.82
CA VAL A 114 3.46 -16.74 -13.04
C VAL A 114 2.30 -17.23 -13.89
N PRO A 115 2.08 -16.66 -15.10
CA PRO A 115 1.01 -17.12 -15.98
C PRO A 115 1.20 -18.58 -16.45
N PRO A 116 0.12 -19.39 -16.55
CA PRO A 116 -1.25 -19.06 -16.15
C PRO A 116 -1.41 -18.99 -14.63
N VAL A 117 -2.11 -17.96 -14.15
CA VAL A 117 -2.29 -17.74 -12.71
C VAL A 117 -3.41 -18.63 -12.19
N VAL A 118 -3.05 -19.54 -11.28
CA VAL A 118 -3.98 -20.48 -10.65
C VAL A 118 -3.88 -20.32 -9.14
N VAL A 119 -5.01 -20.00 -8.51
CA VAL A 119 -5.11 -19.81 -7.07
C VAL A 119 -6.13 -20.79 -6.50
N ALA A 120 -5.70 -21.60 -5.54
CA ALA A 120 -6.54 -22.63 -4.92
C ALA A 120 -7.32 -23.52 -5.91
N GLY A 121 -6.73 -23.78 -7.09
CA GLY A 121 -7.33 -24.57 -8.17
C GLY A 121 -8.21 -23.78 -9.15
N GLU A 122 -8.43 -22.48 -8.93
CA GLU A 122 -9.16 -21.60 -9.85
C GLU A 122 -8.19 -20.85 -10.76
N GLN A 123 -8.41 -20.92 -12.07
CA GLN A 123 -7.71 -20.05 -13.01
C GLN A 123 -8.29 -18.63 -12.90
N LEU A 124 -7.44 -17.65 -12.57
CA LEU A 124 -7.88 -16.28 -12.41
C LEU A 124 -8.04 -15.59 -13.78
N SER A 125 -8.97 -14.63 -13.85
CA SER A 125 -9.11 -13.75 -15.00
C SER A 125 -7.98 -12.71 -15.05
N SER A 126 -7.78 -12.08 -16.21
CA SER A 126 -6.78 -11.00 -16.34
C SER A 126 -7.11 -9.81 -15.43
N LEU A 127 -8.39 -9.44 -15.29
CA LEU A 127 -8.81 -8.33 -14.44
C LEU A 127 -8.54 -8.63 -12.96
N GLU A 128 -8.80 -9.85 -12.51
CA GLU A 128 -8.51 -10.26 -11.13
C GLU A 128 -7.00 -10.29 -10.85
N VAL A 129 -6.19 -10.77 -11.81
CA VAL A 129 -4.72 -10.73 -11.71
C VAL A 129 -4.23 -9.29 -11.63
N GLU A 130 -4.74 -8.38 -12.48
CA GLU A 130 -4.38 -6.96 -12.45
C GLU A 130 -4.73 -6.30 -11.11
N ASP A 131 -5.89 -6.62 -10.52
CA ASP A 131 -6.29 -6.12 -9.19
C ASP A 131 -5.34 -6.62 -8.09
N LEU A 132 -4.92 -7.88 -8.15
CA LEU A 132 -3.99 -8.47 -7.18
C LEU A 132 -2.57 -7.92 -7.34
N GLU A 133 -2.05 -7.81 -8.56
CA GLU A 133 -0.73 -7.23 -8.85
C GLU A 133 -0.68 -5.76 -8.45
N ARG A 134 -1.75 -4.99 -8.72
CA ARG A 134 -1.88 -3.61 -8.24
C ARG A 134 -1.82 -3.54 -6.71
N SER A 135 -2.46 -4.50 -6.03
CA SER A 135 -2.45 -4.58 -4.58
C SER A 135 -1.08 -4.98 -4.02
N HIS A 136 -0.35 -5.88 -4.69
CA HIS A 136 1.05 -6.19 -4.36
C HIS A 136 1.92 -4.94 -4.45
N ALA A 137 1.81 -4.18 -5.55
CA ALA A 137 2.57 -2.94 -5.73
C ALA A 137 2.24 -1.89 -4.67
N TYR A 138 0.95 -1.75 -4.31
CA TYR A 138 0.54 -0.80 -3.27
C TYR A 138 1.02 -1.23 -1.88
N LEU A 139 0.94 -2.52 -1.55
CA LEU A 139 1.48 -3.06 -0.30
C LEU A 139 2.99 -2.82 -0.21
N THR A 140 3.73 -3.06 -1.30
CA THR A 140 5.17 -2.77 -1.36
C THR A 140 5.45 -1.30 -1.08
N ASP A 141 4.76 -0.36 -1.74
CA ASP A 141 4.94 1.07 -1.48
C ASP A 141 4.64 1.45 -0.02
N LEU A 142 3.54 0.96 0.56
CA LEU A 142 3.19 1.23 1.96
C LEU A 142 4.24 0.69 2.95
N VAL A 143 4.77 -0.50 2.71
CA VAL A 143 5.77 -1.15 3.57
C VAL A 143 7.13 -0.49 3.42
N GLU A 144 7.55 -0.19 2.19
CA GLU A 144 8.81 0.48 1.90
C GLU A 144 8.83 1.90 2.49
N ARG A 145 7.70 2.63 2.48
CA ARG A 145 7.60 3.96 3.16
C ARG A 145 7.89 3.90 4.66
N GLN A 146 7.76 2.74 5.30
CA GLN A 146 8.13 2.53 6.70
C GLN A 146 9.61 2.11 6.86
N GLY A 147 10.38 2.15 5.76
CA GLY A 147 11.79 1.75 5.72
C GLY A 147 11.99 0.24 5.69
N ILE A 148 10.93 -0.55 5.48
CA ILE A 148 10.99 -2.01 5.50
C ILE A 148 11.23 -2.54 4.07
N PRO A 149 12.31 -3.30 3.80
CA PRO A 149 12.53 -3.93 2.50
C PRO A 149 11.51 -5.05 2.25
N VAL A 150 11.05 -5.14 1.00
CA VAL A 150 10.21 -6.24 0.51
C VAL A 150 11.06 -7.18 -0.34
N PHE A 151 10.93 -8.48 -0.06
CA PHE A 151 11.69 -9.55 -0.71
C PHE A 151 10.82 -10.29 -1.72
N ASN A 152 11.46 -10.89 -2.73
CA ASN A 152 10.79 -11.75 -3.71
C ASN A 152 11.08 -13.25 -3.50
N ASP A 153 12.04 -13.60 -2.65
CA ASP A 153 12.37 -14.97 -2.27
C ASP A 153 12.44 -15.15 -0.75
N ILE A 154 12.12 -16.38 -0.31
CA ILE A 154 11.99 -16.71 1.11
C ILE A 154 13.34 -16.93 1.76
N ASP A 155 14.32 -17.48 1.04
CA ASP A 155 15.63 -17.82 1.57
C ASP A 155 16.41 -16.57 1.98
N THR A 156 16.49 -15.57 1.10
CA THR A 156 17.14 -14.27 1.39
C THR A 156 16.45 -13.55 2.55
N ALA A 157 15.11 -13.58 2.58
CA ALA A 157 14.33 -13.00 3.67
C ALA A 157 14.61 -13.70 5.02
N LEU A 158 14.80 -15.03 5.02
CA LEU A 158 15.15 -15.80 6.22
C LEU A 158 16.59 -15.52 6.67
N ASP A 159 17.54 -15.35 5.74
CA ASP A 159 18.91 -14.93 6.06
C ASP A 159 18.92 -13.55 6.71
N CYS A 160 18.16 -12.60 6.17
CA CYS A 160 17.94 -11.30 6.79
C CYS A 160 17.29 -11.40 8.17
N THR A 161 16.32 -12.30 8.34
CA THR A 161 15.67 -12.56 9.64
C THR A 161 16.65 -13.11 10.65
N GLY A 162 17.47 -14.09 10.26
CA GLY A 162 18.51 -14.66 11.10
C GLY A 162 19.52 -13.61 11.55
N LYS A 163 19.94 -12.73 10.64
CA LYS A 163 20.81 -11.58 10.96
C LYS A 163 20.14 -10.60 11.92
N ALA A 164 18.90 -10.19 11.64
CA ALA A 164 18.14 -9.25 12.45
C ALA A 164 18.02 -9.71 13.91
N ILE A 165 17.65 -10.99 14.11
CA ILE A 165 17.52 -11.58 15.44
C ILE A 165 18.89 -11.77 16.11
N SER A 166 19.86 -12.39 15.43
CA SER A 166 21.15 -12.75 16.06
C SER A 166 22.05 -11.54 16.36
N GLN A 167 21.96 -10.48 15.55
CA GLN A 167 22.78 -9.27 15.70
C GLN A 167 21.98 -8.10 16.31
N SER A 168 20.70 -8.31 16.62
CA SER A 168 19.79 -7.28 17.13
C SER A 168 19.77 -6.01 16.25
N VAL A 169 19.82 -6.20 14.93
CA VAL A 169 19.73 -5.10 13.95
C VAL A 169 18.29 -4.93 13.50
N LYS A 170 17.87 -3.68 13.26
CA LYS A 170 16.54 -3.42 12.73
C LYS A 170 16.45 -3.89 11.29
N VAL A 171 15.27 -4.34 10.90
CA VAL A 171 14.97 -4.72 9.51
C VAL A 171 15.17 -3.54 8.55
N SER A 172 14.94 -2.30 9.02
CA SER A 172 15.19 -1.08 8.26
C SER A 172 16.67 -0.78 7.98
N ASP A 173 17.57 -1.40 8.74
CA ASP A 173 19.02 -1.17 8.65
C ASP A 173 19.70 -2.21 7.75
N LEU A 174 18.93 -3.15 7.17
CA LEU A 174 19.42 -4.14 6.23
C LEU A 174 19.89 -3.48 4.93
N THR A 175 20.94 -4.03 4.34
CA THR A 175 21.60 -3.43 3.18
C THR A 175 21.71 -4.41 2.00
N LEU A 176 22.20 -3.91 0.85
CA LEU A 176 22.43 -4.75 -0.34
C LEU A 176 23.37 -5.93 -0.05
N SER A 177 24.30 -5.82 0.90
CA SER A 177 25.18 -6.94 1.26
C SER A 177 24.42 -8.07 1.97
N ASP A 178 23.23 -7.79 2.48
CA ASP A 178 22.36 -8.75 3.16
C ASP A 178 21.33 -9.37 2.20
N GLY A 179 21.35 -8.97 0.92
CA GLY A 179 20.32 -9.33 -0.06
C GLY A 179 19.03 -8.51 0.07
N ALA A 180 18.95 -7.60 1.03
CA ALA A 180 17.87 -6.64 1.14
C ALA A 180 18.13 -5.43 0.22
N MET A 181 17.15 -5.05 -0.59
CA MET A 181 17.22 -3.77 -1.30
C MET A 181 16.91 -2.65 -0.29
N PRO A 182 17.88 -1.82 0.12
CA PRO A 182 17.62 -0.79 1.13
C PRO A 182 16.63 0.21 0.56
N VAL A 183 15.60 0.55 1.33
CA VAL A 183 14.62 1.55 0.91
C VAL A 183 15.29 2.92 0.95
N LYS A 184 15.71 3.38 -0.22
CA LYS A 184 16.29 4.72 -0.36
C LYS A 184 15.17 5.73 -0.20
N PHE A 185 15.29 6.59 0.81
CA PHE A 185 14.42 7.75 1.03
C PHE A 185 12.97 7.46 1.42
N ALA A 186 12.73 6.52 2.35
CA ALA A 186 11.42 6.26 2.96
C ALA A 186 10.66 7.54 3.40
N HIS A 187 11.41 8.58 3.79
CA HIS A 187 10.90 9.86 4.29
C HIS A 187 10.88 11.01 3.26
N ILE A 188 11.28 10.80 1.99
CA ILE A 188 11.22 11.90 1.01
C ILE A 188 9.77 12.10 0.57
N ARG A 189 9.25 13.26 0.93
CA ARG A 189 8.02 13.88 0.42
C ARG A 189 8.18 14.22 -1.08
N VAL A 190 8.20 13.21 -1.95
CA VAL A 190 8.08 13.37 -3.41
C VAL A 190 6.81 14.19 -3.73
N ALA A 191 5.78 13.96 -2.93
CA ALA A 191 4.65 14.82 -2.58
C ALA A 191 4.86 16.32 -2.79
N ASP A 192 5.70 16.98 -2.00
CA ASP A 192 5.83 18.45 -2.01
C ASP A 192 6.32 18.98 -3.37
N LYS A 193 7.14 18.18 -4.06
CA LYS A 193 7.65 18.52 -5.40
C LYS A 193 6.56 18.30 -6.45
N LEU A 194 5.83 17.18 -6.40
CA LEU A 194 4.74 16.90 -7.32
C LEU A 194 3.55 17.85 -7.13
N MET A 195 3.20 18.18 -5.88
CA MET A 195 2.17 19.16 -5.54
C MET A 195 2.54 20.53 -6.08
N LYS A 196 3.79 20.99 -5.88
CA LYS A 196 4.26 22.26 -6.50
C LYS A 196 4.20 22.23 -8.02
N LEU A 197 4.57 21.11 -8.65
CA LEU A 197 4.42 20.97 -10.11
C LEU A 197 2.95 21.00 -10.52
N ARG A 198 2.05 20.37 -9.75
CA ARG A 198 0.61 20.34 -10.00
C ARG A 198 -0.03 21.70 -9.78
N ASP A 199 0.38 22.44 -8.76
CA ASP A 199 -0.07 23.80 -8.49
C ASP A 199 0.33 24.73 -9.63
N VAL A 200 1.58 24.63 -10.11
CA VAL A 200 2.04 25.37 -11.28
C VAL A 200 1.24 24.98 -12.52
N PHE A 201 1.03 23.68 -12.76
CA PHE A 201 0.24 23.21 -13.89
C PHE A 201 -1.19 23.77 -13.85
N ASN A 202 -1.88 23.66 -12.71
CA ASN A 202 -3.23 24.15 -12.50
C ASN A 202 -3.32 25.68 -12.56
N SER A 203 -2.28 26.40 -12.13
CA SER A 203 -2.24 27.87 -12.20
C SER A 203 -2.24 28.38 -13.65
N VAL A 204 -1.75 27.56 -14.58
CA VAL A 204 -1.74 27.87 -16.01
C VAL A 204 -2.97 27.27 -16.72
N ASP A 205 -3.47 26.11 -16.27
CA ASP A 205 -4.70 25.46 -16.77
C ASP A 205 -5.97 26.15 -16.26
N THR A 206 -6.14 27.43 -16.61
CA THR A 206 -7.22 28.29 -16.09
C THR A 206 -8.63 27.83 -16.47
N ASN A 207 -8.77 26.98 -17.49
CA ASN A 207 -10.04 26.38 -17.91
C ASN A 207 -10.27 24.98 -17.30
N ASN A 208 -9.35 24.51 -16.45
CA ASN A 208 -9.39 23.19 -15.80
C ASN A 208 -9.57 22.03 -16.80
N SER A 209 -8.95 22.17 -17.98
CA SER A 209 -9.07 21.20 -19.07
C SER A 209 -8.23 19.93 -18.84
N GLY A 210 -7.33 19.96 -17.85
CA GLY A 210 -6.34 18.93 -17.58
C GLY A 210 -5.21 18.91 -18.62
N ARG A 211 -5.12 19.91 -19.50
CA ARG A 211 -4.15 19.95 -20.60
C ARG A 211 -3.64 21.37 -20.84
N LEU A 212 -2.33 21.51 -21.06
CA LEU A 212 -1.68 22.79 -21.35
C LEU A 212 -1.24 22.88 -22.80
N SER A 213 -1.39 24.05 -23.43
CA SER A 213 -0.82 24.29 -24.76
C SER A 213 0.71 24.34 -24.74
N LYS A 214 1.37 24.32 -25.90
CA LYS A 214 2.83 24.59 -25.99
C LYS A 214 3.24 25.91 -25.31
N GLN A 215 2.41 26.95 -25.41
CA GLN A 215 2.72 28.25 -24.82
C GLN A 215 2.60 28.21 -23.29
N ASP A 216 1.57 27.53 -22.81
CA ASP A 216 1.29 27.34 -21.39
C ASP A 216 2.34 26.47 -20.70
N ILE A 217 2.79 25.39 -21.37
CA ILE A 217 3.90 24.57 -20.89
C ILE A 217 5.17 25.40 -20.72
N ARG A 218 5.48 26.32 -21.65
CA ARG A 218 6.64 27.22 -21.49
C ARG A 218 6.47 28.15 -20.29
N LEU A 219 5.28 28.68 -20.07
CA LEU A 219 4.98 29.54 -18.92
C LEU A 219 5.12 28.76 -17.60
N ALA A 220 4.57 27.55 -17.55
CA ALA A 220 4.70 26.65 -16.41
C ALA A 220 6.17 26.27 -16.14
N LEU A 221 6.93 25.93 -17.18
CA LEU A 221 8.36 25.60 -17.07
C LEU A 221 9.21 26.78 -16.57
N ARG A 222 8.95 28.00 -17.05
CA ARG A 222 9.60 29.22 -16.56
C ARG A 222 9.40 29.41 -15.06
N THR A 223 8.15 29.23 -14.61
CA THR A 223 7.78 29.36 -13.19
C THR A 223 8.52 28.39 -12.28
N ILE A 224 8.92 27.22 -12.80
CA ILE A 224 9.61 26.16 -12.04
C ILE A 224 11.15 26.24 -12.15
N MET A 225 11.67 26.81 -13.23
CA MET A 225 13.09 26.73 -13.60
C MET A 225 13.83 28.06 -13.50
N ASP A 226 13.11 29.16 -13.25
CA ASP A 226 13.63 30.53 -13.01
C ASP A 226 14.47 31.12 -14.16
N GLU A 227 14.31 30.62 -15.39
CA GLU A 227 14.99 31.14 -16.60
C GLU A 227 14.18 30.87 -17.89
N ASP A 228 14.50 31.64 -18.95
CA ASP A 228 14.00 31.44 -20.32
C ASP A 228 14.54 30.14 -20.93
N ALA A 229 13.85 29.03 -20.67
CA ALA A 229 14.14 27.76 -21.33
C ALA A 229 13.81 27.88 -22.83
N SER A 230 14.83 27.85 -23.70
CA SER A 230 14.61 27.72 -25.14
C SER A 230 14.03 26.34 -25.45
N PHE A 231 12.78 26.33 -25.91
CA PHE A 231 12.01 25.12 -26.24
C PHE A 231 12.39 24.54 -27.61
N ASP A 232 13.63 24.71 -28.07
CA ASP A 232 14.04 24.37 -29.45
C ASP A 232 14.56 22.93 -29.60
N THR A 233 14.54 22.11 -28.54
CA THR A 233 15.13 20.75 -28.61
C THR A 233 14.14 19.59 -28.60
N PHE A 234 12.83 19.84 -28.62
CA PHE A 234 11.85 18.79 -28.84
C PHE A 234 11.47 18.78 -30.33
N GLN A 235 12.18 17.98 -31.12
CA GLN A 235 11.72 17.63 -32.46
C GLN A 235 10.42 16.81 -32.34
N THR A 236 9.31 17.56 -32.32
CA THR A 236 7.98 17.26 -32.86
C THR A 236 7.43 15.84 -32.73
N GLN A 237 6.35 15.73 -31.95
CA GLN A 237 5.10 15.25 -32.55
C GLN A 237 4.17 16.46 -32.76
N GLU A 238 3.29 16.40 -33.76
CA GLU A 238 2.31 17.44 -34.17
C GLU A 238 1.24 17.79 -33.11
N ARG A 239 1.49 17.48 -31.84
CA ARG A 239 0.55 17.72 -30.74
C ARG A 239 0.78 19.10 -30.13
N ASP A 240 -0.32 19.83 -29.91
CA ASP A 240 -0.31 21.18 -29.35
C ASP A 240 -0.77 21.25 -27.89
N MET A 241 -1.26 20.14 -27.33
CA MET A 241 -1.77 20.04 -25.96
C MET A 241 -1.04 18.93 -25.20
N PHE A 242 -0.69 19.20 -23.94
CA PHE A 242 0.09 18.31 -23.10
C PHE A 242 -0.59 18.06 -21.76
N THR A 243 -0.57 16.82 -21.29
CA THR A 243 -1.09 16.47 -19.97
C THR A 243 -0.09 16.82 -18.86
N PHE A 244 -0.54 16.71 -17.61
CA PHE A 244 0.33 16.91 -16.43
C PHE A 244 1.52 15.95 -16.42
N GLU A 245 1.35 14.72 -16.91
CA GLU A 245 2.37 13.69 -16.98
C GLU A 245 3.44 14.04 -18.02
N GLU A 246 3.02 14.56 -19.18
CA GLU A 246 3.92 15.02 -20.23
C GLU A 246 4.71 16.25 -19.77
N PHE A 247 4.04 17.17 -19.07
CA PHE A 247 4.69 18.30 -18.40
C PHE A 247 5.75 17.84 -17.37
N CYS A 248 5.43 16.88 -16.52
CA CYS A 248 6.38 16.33 -15.55
C CYS A 248 7.59 15.67 -16.25
N CYS A 249 7.35 14.94 -17.33
CA CYS A 249 8.42 14.36 -18.15
C CYS A 249 9.34 15.43 -18.75
N MET A 250 8.77 16.56 -19.21
CA MET A 250 9.56 17.66 -19.76
C MET A 250 10.41 18.38 -18.69
N VAL A 251 9.82 18.67 -17.53
CA VAL A 251 10.56 19.19 -16.36
C VAL A 251 11.71 18.24 -16.02
N ALA A 252 11.47 16.93 -16.12
CA ALA A 252 12.45 15.91 -15.83
C ALA A 252 13.61 15.85 -16.81
N GLU A 253 13.32 15.85 -18.09
CA GLU A 253 14.34 15.83 -19.13
C GLU A 253 15.23 17.07 -19.08
N MET A 254 14.63 18.25 -18.91
CA MET A 254 15.36 19.53 -18.85
C MET A 254 16.32 19.60 -17.67
N ARG A 255 15.94 19.05 -16.51
CA ARG A 255 16.81 18.97 -15.34
C ARG A 255 17.91 17.91 -15.49
N CYS A 256 17.62 16.78 -16.14
CA CYS A 256 18.59 15.71 -16.38
C CYS A 256 19.73 16.15 -17.33
N ARG A 257 19.42 17.00 -18.31
CA ARG A 257 20.42 17.63 -19.20
C ARG A 257 21.43 18.51 -18.48
N ARG A 258 21.13 18.98 -17.25
CA ARG A 258 22.03 19.78 -16.41
C ARG A 258 23.07 18.95 -15.63
N GLN A 259 23.06 17.61 -15.70
CA GLN A 259 23.99 16.77 -14.93
C GLN A 259 25.29 16.37 -15.68
N PRO A 260 26.41 16.13 -14.96
CA PRO A 260 27.70 15.77 -15.54
C PRO A 260 27.68 14.49 -16.38
N PHE A 261 28.60 14.40 -17.35
CA PHE A 261 28.67 13.33 -18.37
C PHE A 261 28.63 11.89 -17.81
N MET A 262 29.28 11.62 -16.67
CA MET A 262 29.29 10.28 -16.06
C MET A 262 27.91 9.83 -15.57
N GLN A 263 27.06 10.76 -15.12
CA GLN A 263 25.69 10.47 -14.69
C GLN A 263 24.78 10.19 -15.89
N ARG A 264 25.04 10.83 -17.04
CA ARG A 264 24.36 10.56 -18.33
C ARG A 264 24.73 9.20 -18.94
N LEU A 265 25.92 8.68 -18.67
CA LEU A 265 26.38 7.38 -19.20
C LEU A 265 25.72 6.19 -18.47
N LEU A 266 25.59 6.28 -17.14
CA LEU A 266 24.90 5.27 -16.30
C LEU A 266 23.44 5.06 -16.71
N LEU A 267 22.74 6.12 -17.15
CA LEU A 267 21.37 6.08 -17.64
C LEU A 267 21.21 5.46 -19.03
N LYS A 268 22.27 5.35 -19.84
CA LYS A 268 22.22 4.77 -21.20
C LYS A 268 22.40 3.25 -21.23
N LEU A 269 22.96 2.65 -20.18
CA LEU A 269 23.21 1.21 -20.10
C LEU A 269 21.98 0.40 -19.61
N SER A 270 20.96 1.05 -19.07
CA SER A 270 19.72 0.41 -18.62
C SER A 270 18.65 0.48 -19.72
N ARG A 271 18.71 -0.42 -20.69
CA ARG A 271 17.62 -0.69 -21.65
C ARG A 271 16.73 -1.80 -21.09
N LEU A 272 15.81 -1.48 -20.18
CA LEU A 272 14.56 -2.18 -19.78
C LEU A 272 13.82 -1.27 -18.74
N PRO A 273 12.49 -1.34 -18.58
CA PRO A 273 11.63 -0.20 -18.18
C PRO A 273 11.65 0.12 -16.68
N MET A 274 12.72 0.79 -16.24
CA MET A 274 12.95 1.36 -14.91
C MET A 274 13.10 2.88 -15.03
N LYS A 275 12.02 3.66 -15.17
CA LYS A 275 12.11 5.05 -15.68
C LYS A 275 11.37 6.18 -14.93
N ILE A 276 11.01 6.01 -13.65
CA ILE A 276 10.66 7.18 -12.80
C ILE A 276 11.57 7.29 -11.58
N PHE A 277 12.02 6.15 -11.03
CA PHE A 277 12.69 6.10 -9.73
C PHE A 277 14.11 6.71 -9.70
N ASN A 278 14.87 6.62 -10.79
CA ASN A 278 16.25 7.10 -10.83
C ASN A 278 16.42 8.62 -11.08
N TRP A 279 15.33 9.37 -11.32
CA TRP A 279 15.41 10.80 -11.70
C TRP A 279 15.55 11.78 -10.52
N ILE A 280 15.13 11.43 -9.30
CA ILE A 280 15.03 12.38 -8.16
C ILE A 280 16.38 12.57 -7.43
N HIS A 281 17.43 11.87 -7.85
CA HIS A 281 18.69 11.63 -7.11
C HIS A 281 19.74 12.77 -7.18
N GLY A 282 19.36 14.05 -7.24
CA GLY A 282 20.37 15.09 -7.52
C GLY A 282 20.16 16.50 -7.00
N TYR A 283 19.27 16.78 -6.03
CA TYR A 283 19.14 18.13 -5.47
C TYR A 283 18.90 18.09 -3.94
N GLN A 284 19.92 18.48 -3.17
CA GLN A 284 19.74 19.13 -1.87
C GLN A 284 19.67 20.63 -2.12
N VAL A 285 18.55 21.27 -1.81
CA VAL A 285 18.39 22.74 -1.80
C VAL A 285 17.58 23.15 -0.57
N PRO A 286 17.88 24.31 0.05
CA PRO A 286 17.49 24.61 1.42
C PRO A 286 15.98 24.69 1.59
N SER A 287 15.52 24.29 2.76
CA SER A 287 14.13 24.39 3.22
C SER A 287 13.65 25.84 3.15
N PRO A 288 12.59 26.16 2.38
CA PRO A 288 11.77 27.31 2.66
C PRO A 288 10.86 26.96 3.85
N SER A 289 10.76 27.89 4.79
CA SER A 289 9.84 27.91 5.92
C SER A 289 8.45 27.36 5.58
N ASN A 290 7.93 26.50 6.45
CA ASN A 290 6.53 26.04 6.56
C ASN A 290 5.53 26.92 5.81
N SER A 291 5.25 26.62 4.55
CA SER A 291 4.05 27.10 3.88
C SER A 291 2.96 26.06 4.14
N GLU A 292 2.01 26.43 4.98
CA GLU A 292 0.79 25.69 5.31
C GLU A 292 0.14 25.12 4.03
N LEU A 293 0.35 23.83 3.76
CA LEU A 293 -0.62 23.07 2.97
C LEU A 293 -1.92 23.19 3.77
N ARG A 294 -2.94 23.87 3.21
CA ARG A 294 -4.25 23.93 3.86
C ARG A 294 -4.68 22.51 4.14
N GLN A 295 -4.72 22.16 5.43
CA GLN A 295 -5.18 20.88 5.90
C GLN A 295 -6.61 20.69 5.36
N ARG A 296 -6.85 19.60 4.63
CA ARG A 296 -8.19 19.27 4.14
C ARG A 296 -8.92 18.49 5.22
N ASP A 297 -10.23 18.64 5.31
CA ASP A 297 -10.98 17.97 6.36
C ASP A 297 -11.05 16.46 6.11
N LEU A 298 -11.36 16.06 4.86
CA LEU A 298 -11.68 14.66 4.55
C LEU A 298 -11.02 14.09 3.28
N PHE A 299 -10.40 12.91 3.38
CA PHE A 299 -10.05 12.08 2.22
C PHE A 299 -11.16 11.07 1.92
N LEU A 300 -11.58 10.94 0.65
CA LEU A 300 -12.63 10.02 0.22
C LEU A 300 -12.04 8.75 -0.42
N GLY A 301 -11.44 7.88 0.38
CA GLY A 301 -10.92 6.59 -0.03
C GLY A 301 -11.99 5.50 -0.18
N GLY A 302 -11.62 4.35 -0.74
CA GLY A 302 -12.53 3.22 -0.94
C GLY A 302 -12.80 2.91 -2.41
N SER A 303 -13.78 2.04 -2.65
CA SER A 303 -14.21 1.57 -3.96
C SER A 303 -14.26 2.70 -4.99
N CYS A 304 -13.64 2.47 -6.14
CA CYS A 304 -13.50 3.37 -7.28
C CYS A 304 -14.03 2.68 -8.55
N GLY A 305 -13.79 3.28 -9.72
CA GLY A 305 -14.27 2.77 -11.01
C GLY A 305 -15.67 3.29 -11.31
N PHE A 306 -16.64 2.40 -11.48
CA PHE A 306 -18.03 2.74 -11.81
C PHE A 306 -18.91 3.11 -10.60
N THR A 307 -18.37 3.01 -9.38
CA THR A 307 -19.12 3.34 -8.16
C THR A 307 -19.39 4.84 -8.10
N THR A 308 -20.60 5.23 -7.69
CA THR A 308 -21.03 6.64 -7.65
C THR A 308 -21.24 7.20 -6.24
N TRP A 309 -20.95 6.42 -5.19
CA TRP A 309 -21.22 6.81 -3.79
C TRP A 309 -20.62 8.17 -3.39
N ARG A 310 -19.49 8.56 -4.00
CA ARG A 310 -18.88 9.88 -3.77
C ARG A 310 -19.78 10.99 -4.27
N GLU A 311 -20.23 10.92 -5.52
CA GLU A 311 -21.04 11.96 -6.16
C GLU A 311 -22.49 11.95 -5.67
N ASP A 312 -23.05 10.77 -5.41
CA ASP A 312 -24.45 10.61 -5.05
C ASP A 312 -24.72 10.91 -3.57
N ILE A 313 -23.76 10.61 -2.68
CA ILE A 313 -23.96 10.64 -1.23
C ILE A 313 -22.95 11.58 -0.55
N ALA A 314 -21.66 11.24 -0.61
CA ALA A 314 -20.65 11.88 0.24
C ALA A 314 -20.45 13.38 -0.09
N ILE A 315 -20.20 13.70 -1.36
CA ILE A 315 -19.90 15.07 -1.81
C ILE A 315 -21.07 16.03 -1.57
N PRO A 316 -22.33 15.69 -1.90
CA PRO A 316 -23.48 16.54 -1.56
C PRO A 316 -23.57 16.86 -0.07
N MET A 317 -23.39 15.85 0.80
CA MET A 317 -23.43 16.02 2.25
C MET A 317 -22.29 16.91 2.75
N LEU A 318 -21.07 16.71 2.28
CA LEU A 318 -19.90 17.51 2.67
C LEU A 318 -20.02 18.97 2.21
N LYS A 319 -20.47 19.20 0.97
CA LYS A 319 -20.71 20.54 0.43
C LYS A 319 -21.79 21.29 1.23
N LYS A 320 -22.86 20.59 1.63
CA LYS A 320 -23.92 21.17 2.45
C LYS A 320 -23.39 21.70 3.79
N GLU A 321 -22.42 21.00 4.38
CA GLU A 321 -21.83 21.38 5.67
C GLU A 321 -20.57 22.25 5.55
N GLY A 322 -20.20 22.66 4.33
CA GLY A 322 -19.05 23.55 4.06
C GLY A 322 -17.67 22.88 4.26
N MET A 323 -17.60 21.56 4.28
CA MET A 323 -16.37 20.79 4.54
C MET A 323 -15.51 20.65 3.28
N SER A 324 -14.20 20.81 3.44
CA SER A 324 -13.21 20.57 2.41
C SER A 324 -12.88 19.08 2.30
N PHE A 325 -12.71 18.57 1.07
CA PHE A 325 -12.43 17.17 0.85
C PHE A 325 -11.48 16.92 -0.33
N PHE A 326 -10.99 15.69 -0.44
CA PHE A 326 -10.29 15.20 -1.62
C PHE A 326 -10.95 13.94 -2.16
N ASN A 327 -11.30 13.97 -3.44
CA ASN A 327 -11.79 12.82 -4.20
C ASN A 327 -10.63 12.23 -5.03
N PRO A 328 -10.12 11.02 -4.71
CA PRO A 328 -9.05 10.37 -5.46
C PRO A 328 -9.53 9.69 -6.75
N GLN A 329 -10.84 9.62 -7.01
CA GLN A 329 -11.38 8.89 -8.15
C GLN A 329 -11.02 9.59 -9.46
N LEU A 330 -10.26 8.89 -10.30
CA LEU A 330 -9.87 9.31 -11.65
C LEU A 330 -10.51 8.36 -12.68
N PRO A 331 -10.81 8.83 -13.91
CA PRO A 331 -11.32 7.96 -14.98
C PRO A 331 -10.36 6.83 -15.36
N GLU A 332 -9.05 7.09 -15.30
CA GLU A 332 -8.00 6.11 -15.52
C GLU A 332 -6.94 6.27 -14.43
N TRP A 333 -6.88 5.30 -13.53
CA TRP A 333 -5.90 5.29 -12.44
C TRP A 333 -4.63 4.54 -12.85
N SER A 334 -3.47 4.99 -12.38
CA SER A 334 -2.19 4.29 -12.56
C SER A 334 -1.32 4.41 -11.31
N MET A 335 -0.38 3.47 -11.15
CA MET A 335 0.59 3.43 -10.03
C MET A 335 1.39 4.73 -9.87
N ARG A 336 1.41 5.60 -10.87
CA ARG A 336 2.10 6.90 -10.83
C ARG A 336 1.45 7.91 -9.87
N TYR A 337 0.18 7.70 -9.50
CA TYR A 337 -0.53 8.57 -8.58
C TYR A 337 -0.33 8.22 -7.11
N ILE A 338 0.26 7.05 -6.80
CA ILE A 338 0.48 6.60 -5.41
C ILE A 338 1.21 7.66 -4.57
N PRO A 339 2.32 8.29 -5.02
CA PRO A 339 3.00 9.31 -4.22
C PRO A 339 2.19 10.59 -4.02
N LEU A 340 1.32 10.94 -4.97
CA LEU A 340 0.44 12.10 -4.86
C LEU A 340 -0.70 11.83 -3.88
N GLU A 341 -1.33 10.66 -3.96
CA GLU A 341 -2.37 10.25 -3.03
C GLU A 341 -1.83 10.18 -1.59
N ALA A 342 -0.63 9.63 -1.39
CA ALA A 342 0.02 9.59 -0.09
C ALA A 342 0.21 11.02 0.49
N ALA A 343 0.70 11.96 -0.34
CA ALA A 343 0.84 13.37 0.05
C ALA A 343 -0.46 13.99 0.55
N VAL A 344 -1.54 13.69 -0.16
CA VAL A 344 -2.85 14.25 0.14
C VAL A 344 -3.42 13.64 1.42
N LYS A 345 -3.27 12.32 1.62
CA LYS A 345 -3.69 11.64 2.85
C LYS A 345 -2.97 12.20 4.07
N ASP A 346 -1.66 12.46 3.97
CA ASP A 346 -0.88 13.11 5.04
C ASP A 346 -1.39 14.53 5.37
N SER A 347 -2.09 15.18 4.45
CA SER A 347 -2.66 16.52 4.63
C SER A 347 -4.12 16.54 5.09
N CYS A 348 -4.77 15.37 5.21
CA CYS A 348 -6.17 15.25 5.59
C CYS A 348 -6.33 15.02 7.11
N CYS A 349 -7.31 15.67 7.73
CA CYS A 349 -7.64 15.46 9.15
C CYS A 349 -8.23 14.08 9.42
N LEU A 350 -9.10 13.61 8.52
CA LEU A 350 -9.79 12.33 8.61
C LEU A 350 -9.77 11.60 7.26
N LEU A 351 -9.64 10.27 7.31
CA LEU A 351 -9.68 9.38 6.14
C LEU A 351 -10.95 8.53 6.18
N LEU A 352 -11.87 8.76 5.25
CA LEU A 352 -13.06 7.91 5.07
C LEU A 352 -12.77 6.86 4.00
N TYR A 353 -12.97 5.59 4.31
CA TYR A 353 -12.90 4.50 3.34
C TYR A 353 -14.26 3.79 3.20
N VAL A 354 -14.80 3.79 1.98
CA VAL A 354 -16.06 3.10 1.64
C VAL A 354 -15.79 1.90 0.74
N ILE A 355 -15.92 0.69 1.27
CA ILE A 355 -15.66 -0.58 0.57
C ILE A 355 -17.01 -1.23 0.25
N THR A 356 -17.50 -0.96 -0.95
CA THR A 356 -18.75 -1.48 -1.52
C THR A 356 -18.58 -2.90 -2.09
N PRO A 357 -19.68 -3.63 -2.39
CA PRO A 357 -19.60 -5.00 -2.91
C PRO A 357 -19.35 -5.10 -4.43
N ASP A 358 -19.44 -3.99 -5.16
CA ASP A 358 -19.25 -3.90 -6.63
C ASP A 358 -17.79 -3.77 -7.07
N THR A 359 -16.84 -3.78 -6.13
CA THR A 359 -15.41 -3.89 -6.42
C THR A 359 -14.75 -4.95 -5.54
N ARG A 360 -13.59 -5.47 -5.94
CA ARG A 360 -12.80 -6.40 -5.09
C ARG A 360 -12.27 -5.68 -3.84
N GLY A 361 -12.05 -4.36 -3.94
CA GLY A 361 -11.76 -3.46 -2.82
C GLY A 361 -10.41 -3.68 -2.13
N ILE A 362 -9.51 -4.46 -2.73
CA ILE A 362 -8.29 -4.97 -2.07
C ILE A 362 -7.39 -3.80 -1.66
N THR A 363 -6.94 -2.98 -2.61
CA THR A 363 -6.06 -1.84 -2.36
C THR A 363 -6.62 -0.90 -1.29
N SER A 364 -7.91 -0.58 -1.33
CA SER A 364 -8.55 0.28 -0.33
C SER A 364 -8.53 -0.33 1.08
N MET A 365 -8.66 -1.65 1.22
CA MET A 365 -8.52 -2.32 2.51
C MET A 365 -7.08 -2.28 3.03
N LEU A 366 -6.08 -2.44 2.16
CA LEU A 366 -4.65 -2.33 2.50
C LEU A 366 -4.31 -0.91 2.98
N GLU A 367 -4.80 0.11 2.28
CA GLU A 367 -4.59 1.50 2.67
C GLU A 367 -5.26 1.81 4.01
N ALA A 368 -6.55 1.47 4.16
CA ALA A 368 -7.29 1.71 5.38
C ALA A 368 -6.59 1.07 6.58
N SER A 369 -6.23 -0.21 6.48
CA SER A 369 -5.51 -0.92 7.54
C SER A 369 -4.15 -0.30 7.86
N HIS A 370 -3.38 0.13 6.86
CA HIS A 370 -2.12 0.83 7.10
C HIS A 370 -2.29 2.10 7.92
N PHE A 371 -3.22 2.98 7.52
CA PHE A 371 -3.45 4.24 8.22
C PHE A 371 -4.08 4.06 9.61
N ILE A 372 -4.88 3.01 9.82
CA ILE A 372 -5.32 2.61 11.16
C ILE A 372 -4.09 2.26 12.01
N GLY A 373 -3.17 1.45 11.48
CA GLY A 373 -1.93 1.09 12.17
C GLY A 373 -1.03 2.28 12.50
N GLN A 374 -1.03 3.33 11.67
CA GLN A 374 -0.32 4.59 11.93
C GLN A 374 -1.01 5.49 12.97
N GLY A 375 -2.21 5.11 13.44
CA GLY A 375 -3.01 5.90 14.38
C GLY A 375 -3.72 7.10 13.73
N CYS A 376 -3.88 7.11 12.40
CA CYS A 376 -4.63 8.16 11.71
C CYS A 376 -6.13 8.09 12.08
N GLN A 377 -6.82 9.22 11.98
CA GLN A 377 -8.27 9.25 12.17
C GLN A 377 -8.95 8.63 10.96
N VAL A 378 -9.48 7.42 11.12
CA VAL A 378 -10.15 6.66 10.06
C VAL A 378 -11.62 6.46 10.40
N VAL A 379 -12.47 6.46 9.37
CA VAL A 379 -13.88 5.99 9.43
C VAL A 379 -14.08 5.00 8.28
N LEU A 380 -14.71 3.86 8.56
CA LEU A 380 -14.94 2.81 7.57
C LEU A 380 -16.43 2.63 7.28
N CYS A 381 -16.76 2.42 6.01
CA CYS A 381 -18.00 1.77 5.60
C CYS A 381 -17.61 0.48 4.86
N ILE A 382 -18.02 -0.68 5.37
CA ILE A 382 -17.67 -1.97 4.78
C ILE A 382 -18.94 -2.75 4.47
N GLN A 383 -19.13 -3.07 3.20
CA GLN A 383 -20.26 -3.84 2.72
C GLN A 383 -19.80 -5.22 2.21
N PRO A 384 -20.42 -6.32 2.67
CA PRO A 384 -20.05 -7.66 2.24
C PRO A 384 -20.54 -7.93 0.80
N MET A 385 -19.73 -8.70 0.07
CA MET A 385 -20.06 -9.18 -1.26
C MET A 385 -21.07 -10.33 -1.17
N GLN A 386 -22.06 -10.35 -2.05
CA GLN A 386 -23.02 -11.45 -2.16
C GLN A 386 -22.51 -12.51 -3.15
N TYR A 387 -22.96 -13.75 -2.99
CA TYR A 387 -22.68 -14.81 -3.97
C TYR A 387 -23.31 -14.47 -5.33
N GLY A 388 -22.59 -14.78 -6.41
CA GLY A 388 -23.02 -14.45 -7.78
C GLY A 388 -22.83 -12.98 -8.17
N VAL A 389 -22.12 -12.19 -7.36
CA VAL A 389 -21.76 -10.80 -7.69
C VAL A 389 -20.96 -10.74 -9.00
N GLN A 390 -21.23 -9.70 -9.78
CA GLN A 390 -20.48 -9.39 -10.99
C GLN A 390 -19.61 -8.15 -10.76
N ILE A 391 -18.34 -8.26 -11.11
CA ILE A 391 -17.39 -7.14 -11.11
C ILE A 391 -16.86 -6.98 -12.51
N GLU A 392 -17.07 -5.81 -13.11
CA GLU A 392 -16.58 -5.50 -14.46
C GLU A 392 -16.99 -6.57 -15.51
N GLY A 393 -18.18 -7.16 -15.34
CA GLY A 393 -18.72 -8.21 -16.21
C GLY A 393 -18.30 -9.63 -15.83
N GLU A 394 -17.42 -9.82 -14.85
CA GLU A 394 -16.97 -11.13 -14.37
C GLU A 394 -17.81 -11.61 -13.20
N CYS A 395 -18.39 -12.80 -13.32
CA CYS A 395 -19.06 -13.45 -12.19
C CYS A 395 -18.00 -14.09 -11.27
N LEU A 396 -17.91 -13.61 -10.03
CA LEU A 396 -16.96 -14.17 -9.08
C LEU A 396 -17.40 -15.55 -8.60
N THR A 397 -16.43 -16.45 -8.43
CA THR A 397 -16.67 -17.76 -7.83
C THR A 397 -17.00 -17.63 -6.33
N GLU A 398 -17.63 -18.65 -5.75
CA GLU A 398 -17.93 -18.67 -4.31
C GLU A 398 -16.66 -18.61 -3.45
N LEU A 399 -15.57 -19.24 -3.91
CA LEU A 399 -14.28 -19.19 -3.22
C LEU A 399 -13.67 -17.79 -3.26
N ALA A 400 -13.71 -17.11 -4.41
CA ALA A 400 -13.27 -15.73 -4.55
C ALA A 400 -14.06 -14.80 -3.61
N VAL A 401 -15.39 -14.87 -3.64
CA VAL A 401 -16.27 -14.09 -2.75
C VAL A 401 -15.93 -14.35 -1.28
N LYS A 402 -15.67 -15.60 -0.90
CA LYS A 402 -15.27 -15.97 0.46
C LYS A 402 -13.93 -15.34 0.86
N ASP A 403 -12.93 -15.33 -0.02
CA ASP A 403 -11.62 -14.73 0.25
C ASP A 403 -11.70 -13.20 0.35
N TYR A 404 -12.45 -12.53 -0.53
CA TYR A 404 -12.65 -11.08 -0.47
C TYR A 404 -13.47 -10.64 0.74
N ASN A 405 -14.48 -11.43 1.13
CA ASN A 405 -15.23 -11.19 2.36
C ASN A 405 -14.41 -11.50 3.62
N ARG A 406 -13.49 -12.47 3.58
CA ARG A 406 -12.55 -12.72 4.69
C ARG A 406 -11.69 -11.48 4.97
N ALA A 407 -11.17 -10.83 3.92
CA ALA A 407 -10.40 -9.59 4.09
C ALA A 407 -11.25 -8.43 4.64
N ARG A 408 -12.49 -8.27 4.16
CA ARG A 408 -13.45 -7.29 4.71
C ARG A 408 -13.73 -7.52 6.19
N ALA A 409 -14.04 -8.76 6.56
CA ALA A 409 -14.30 -9.13 7.95
C ALA A 409 -13.06 -8.92 8.84
N TYR A 410 -11.87 -9.25 8.33
CA TYR A 410 -10.61 -9.02 9.03
C TYR A 410 -10.35 -7.52 9.28
N LEU A 411 -10.53 -6.68 8.25
CA LEU A 411 -10.40 -5.22 8.39
C LEU A 411 -11.42 -4.67 9.41
N SER A 412 -12.67 -5.14 9.38
CA SER A 412 -13.69 -4.72 10.35
C SER A 412 -13.32 -5.10 11.78
N ASP A 413 -12.84 -6.33 12.01
CA ASP A 413 -12.41 -6.77 13.35
C ASP A 413 -11.24 -5.94 13.86
N LEU A 414 -10.21 -5.78 13.03
CA LEU A 414 -9.04 -4.95 13.31
C LEU A 414 -9.42 -3.50 13.63
N ALA A 415 -10.29 -2.88 12.82
CA ALA A 415 -10.75 -1.52 13.05
C ALA A 415 -11.50 -1.39 14.38
N ASN A 416 -12.39 -2.32 14.69
CA ASN A 416 -13.15 -2.31 15.95
C ASN A 416 -12.22 -2.45 17.17
N ARG A 417 -11.19 -3.29 17.09
CA ARG A 417 -10.18 -3.45 18.15
C ARG A 417 -9.41 -2.15 18.42
N ASP A 418 -9.14 -1.36 17.39
CA ASP A 418 -8.45 -0.07 17.48
C ASP A 418 -9.41 1.11 17.72
N GLY A 419 -10.70 0.85 17.96
CA GLY A 419 -11.71 1.89 18.24
C GLY A 419 -12.10 2.72 17.01
N VAL A 420 -11.80 2.24 15.81
CA VAL A 420 -12.18 2.84 14.53
C VAL A 420 -13.63 2.45 14.21
N PRO A 421 -14.53 3.40 13.91
CA PRO A 421 -15.93 3.08 13.68
C PRO A 421 -16.10 2.46 12.30
N VAL A 422 -16.93 1.41 12.26
CA VAL A 422 -17.26 0.67 11.05
C VAL A 422 -18.77 0.69 10.86
N PHE A 423 -19.21 1.15 9.70
CA PHE A 423 -20.61 1.22 9.29
C PHE A 423 -20.89 0.28 8.12
N ASP A 424 -22.16 -0.08 7.93
CA ASP A 424 -22.65 -0.81 6.75
C ASP A 424 -23.38 0.11 5.74
N LYS A 425 -23.80 1.31 6.19
CA LYS A 425 -24.40 2.36 5.35
C LYS A 425 -23.46 3.53 5.14
N ILE A 426 -23.39 3.97 3.88
CA ILE A 426 -22.48 5.03 3.43
C ILE A 426 -22.87 6.37 4.07
N GLU A 427 -24.17 6.67 4.11
CA GLU A 427 -24.71 7.89 4.70
C GLU A 427 -24.33 8.03 6.18
N GLU A 428 -24.40 6.93 6.95
CA GLU A 428 -24.06 6.92 8.38
C GLU A 428 -22.56 7.15 8.58
N ALA A 429 -21.70 6.55 7.76
CA ALA A 429 -20.26 6.78 7.79
C ALA A 429 -19.89 8.24 7.46
N VAL A 430 -20.54 8.84 6.46
CA VAL A 430 -20.33 10.25 6.08
C VAL A 430 -20.81 11.19 7.19
N GLN A 431 -21.98 10.93 7.78
CA GLN A 431 -22.49 11.71 8.92
C GLN A 431 -21.55 11.65 10.12
N ASN A 432 -21.04 10.45 10.45
CA ASN A 432 -20.07 10.28 11.52
C ASN A 432 -18.77 11.04 11.25
N SER A 433 -18.28 10.99 10.01
CA SER A 433 -17.08 11.74 9.58
C SER A 433 -17.26 13.25 9.77
N ILE A 434 -18.40 13.80 9.35
CA ILE A 434 -18.75 15.22 9.52
C ILE A 434 -18.81 15.59 11.00
N HIS A 435 -19.47 14.78 11.83
CA HIS A 435 -19.58 15.04 13.26
C HIS A 435 -18.21 15.10 13.94
N ARG A 436 -17.33 14.13 13.64
CA ARG A 436 -15.97 14.10 14.20
C ARG A 436 -15.13 15.29 13.82
N LEU A 437 -15.24 15.74 12.56
CA LEU A 437 -14.51 16.92 12.08
C LEU A 437 -14.98 18.20 12.79
N ARG A 438 -16.27 18.31 13.10
CA ARG A 438 -16.80 19.45 13.86
C ARG A 438 -16.31 19.50 15.30
N ASP A 439 -16.26 18.35 15.95
CA ASP A 439 -15.80 18.24 17.33
C ASP A 439 -14.30 18.59 17.45
N GLN A 440 -13.50 18.40 16.39
CA GLN A 440 -12.10 18.80 16.34
C GLN A 440 -11.90 20.33 16.15
N HIS A 441 -12.90 21.02 15.59
CA HIS A 441 -12.85 22.48 15.35
C HIS A 441 -13.53 23.30 16.46
N SER A 442 -14.15 22.65 17.45
CA SER A 442 -14.81 23.27 18.60
C SER A 442 -13.87 23.25 19.81
#